data_AF-A0A915V066-F1
#
_entry.id   AF-A0A915V066-F1
#
_cell.length_a   1.000
_cell.length_b   1.000
_cell.length_c   1.000
_cell.angle_alpha   90.00
_cell.angle_beta   90.00
_cell.angle_gamma   90.00
#
_symmetry.space_group_name_H-M   'P 1'
#
loop_
_entity.id
_entity.type
_entity.pdbx_description
1 polymer ?
#
loop_
_entity_poly.entity_id
_entity_poly.type
_entity_poly.pdbx_seq_one_letter_code
_entity_poly.pdbx_strand_id
1 'polypeptide(L)'
;MKRSPERTAWLVLFASLFTCCALAVGVPAAALAFYNTATVEAGINVKLQAGQMSVWRPTQTDRDPPSVVSLDGYDIGEGSLVALSADSAGLLTLQDNASSPPQPLLTVQLYPNARLRVERARLPRFGASALSDEFAFRLAGGRIQVTAHAPDRKISLRISSDHGNVLINTPGLYSIEHTNDALQLNVVEGVATVATRSGEMSLNFSSGQRTMVTASSVAGVLPPPRNLIRNDRFQAALQPVWQVEALAAASDAPLGTARIVEESTARALILERMGEELGWGRTGVVQSLDARVDGGRDLRLVLDFAILFQELPVCASVGSECPLFVSITWRDAKEGVREWIQGFYANGTPQIQPGAPILPDSILTNPQRKHVKMPLGQRVRWESENLFPYLPNVQTIETIKIYAEGHAVRTQINAVALLLTD
;
A
#
# COMPACT_ATOMS: atom_id res chain seq x y z
N MET A 1 48.39 61.45 -27.33
CA MET A 1 48.09 60.49 -26.25
C MET A 1 49.05 59.30 -26.36
N LYS A 2 50.17 59.30 -25.62
CA LYS A 2 51.12 58.18 -25.59
C LYS A 2 50.51 57.04 -24.77
N ARG A 3 50.19 55.90 -25.39
CA ARG A 3 49.88 54.65 -24.67
C ARG A 3 51.12 54.26 -23.86
N SER A 4 51.01 54.16 -22.53
CA SER A 4 52.12 53.64 -21.73
C SER A 4 52.11 52.10 -21.78
N PRO A 5 53.13 51.47 -22.39
CA PRO A 5 53.17 50.00 -22.52
C PRO A 5 53.18 49.30 -21.17
N GLU A 6 53.75 49.92 -20.14
CA GLU A 6 53.78 49.42 -18.76
C GLU A 6 52.38 49.22 -18.17
N ARG A 7 51.45 50.17 -18.36
CA ARG A 7 50.08 50.02 -17.86
C ARG A 7 49.35 48.86 -18.53
N THR A 8 49.65 48.63 -19.80
CA THR A 8 49.06 47.53 -20.57
C THR A 8 49.62 46.18 -20.08
N ALA A 9 50.92 46.10 -19.83
CA ALA A 9 51.58 44.91 -19.29
C ALA A 9 51.05 44.54 -17.89
N TRP A 10 50.92 45.52 -16.99
CA TRP A 10 50.32 45.30 -15.67
C TRP A 10 48.86 44.83 -15.76
N LEU A 11 48.06 45.41 -16.64
CA LEU A 11 46.67 45.00 -16.83
C LEU A 11 46.57 43.55 -17.31
N VAL A 12 47.43 43.13 -18.25
CA VAL A 12 47.48 41.75 -18.72
C VAL A 12 47.90 40.78 -17.61
N LEU A 13 48.92 41.12 -16.80
CA LEU A 13 49.37 40.29 -15.69
C LEU A 13 48.31 40.16 -14.58
N PHE A 14 47.62 41.24 -14.24
CA PHE A 14 46.52 41.16 -13.28
C PHE A 14 45.36 40.35 -13.85
N ALA A 15 44.98 40.57 -15.10
CA ALA A 15 43.90 39.81 -15.73
C ALA A 15 44.22 38.31 -15.79
N SER A 16 45.45 37.92 -16.15
CA SER A 16 45.86 36.51 -16.18
C SER A 16 45.93 35.90 -14.78
N LEU A 17 46.44 36.63 -13.78
CA LEU A 17 46.46 36.19 -12.38
C LEU A 17 45.04 36.00 -11.83
N PHE A 18 44.15 36.98 -12.01
CA PHE A 18 42.75 36.87 -11.59
C PHE A 18 42.05 35.70 -12.29
N THR A 19 42.29 35.51 -13.59
CA THR A 19 41.72 34.38 -14.33
C THR A 19 42.25 33.04 -13.79
N CYS A 20 43.56 32.95 -13.52
CA CYS A 20 44.19 31.76 -12.95
C CYS A 20 43.62 31.44 -11.56
N CYS A 21 43.54 32.43 -10.66
CA CYS A 21 42.96 32.26 -9.34
C CYS A 21 41.46 31.90 -9.41
N ALA A 22 40.70 32.56 -10.28
CA ALA A 22 39.28 32.27 -10.48
C ALA A 22 39.05 30.85 -11.00
N LEU A 23 39.88 30.34 -11.91
CA LEU A 23 39.79 28.97 -12.40
C LEU A 23 40.24 27.95 -11.34
N ALA A 24 41.34 28.23 -10.63
CA ALA A 24 41.89 27.34 -9.60
C ALA A 24 40.92 27.12 -8.42
N VAL A 25 40.11 28.13 -8.07
CA VAL A 25 39.09 28.02 -7.02
C VAL A 25 37.72 27.66 -7.58
N GLY A 26 37.32 28.30 -8.68
CA GLY A 26 35.99 28.17 -9.26
C GLY A 26 35.71 26.79 -9.82
N VAL A 27 36.69 26.14 -10.46
CA VAL A 27 36.49 24.79 -11.01
C VAL A 27 36.29 23.74 -9.91
N PRO A 28 37.15 23.63 -8.87
CA PRO A 28 36.90 22.70 -7.76
C PRO A 28 35.62 23.01 -7.00
N ALA A 29 35.31 24.29 -6.77
CA ALA A 29 34.08 24.69 -6.09
C ALA A 29 32.83 24.30 -6.90
N ALA A 30 32.82 24.53 -8.22
CA ALA A 30 31.73 24.13 -9.10
C ALA A 30 31.60 22.61 -9.20
N ALA A 31 32.73 21.88 -9.26
CA ALA A 31 32.74 20.42 -9.27
C ALA A 31 32.19 19.84 -7.96
N LEU A 32 32.59 20.38 -6.82
CA LEU A 32 32.09 19.96 -5.51
C LEU A 32 30.60 20.31 -5.33
N ALA A 33 30.18 21.49 -5.80
CA ALA A 33 28.78 21.88 -5.81
C ALA A 33 27.96 20.92 -6.67
N PHE A 34 28.38 20.66 -7.91
CA PHE A 34 27.72 19.71 -8.81
C PHE A 34 27.65 18.30 -8.22
N TYR A 35 28.74 17.82 -7.61
CA TYR A 35 28.78 16.51 -6.95
C TYR A 35 27.75 16.41 -5.82
N ASN A 36 27.57 17.48 -5.05
CA ASN A 36 26.66 17.49 -3.92
C ASN A 36 25.21 17.81 -4.30
N THR A 37 24.95 18.54 -5.39
CA THR A 37 23.59 19.01 -5.72
C THR A 37 22.95 18.34 -6.93
N ALA A 38 23.71 17.60 -7.75
CA ALA A 38 23.15 16.92 -8.91
C ALA A 38 22.18 15.82 -8.45
N THR A 39 20.98 15.80 -9.04
CA THR A 39 19.95 14.80 -8.79
C THR A 39 19.52 14.13 -10.09
N VAL A 40 18.93 12.94 -9.96
CA VAL A 40 18.30 12.16 -11.03
C VAL A 40 16.89 11.79 -10.61
N GLU A 41 16.01 11.51 -11.57
CA GLU A 41 14.66 11.01 -11.26
C GLU A 41 14.73 9.55 -10.81
N ALA A 42 13.98 9.20 -9.76
CA ALA A 42 13.77 7.81 -9.39
C ALA A 42 12.93 7.10 -10.46
N GLY A 43 13.11 5.78 -10.61
CA GLY A 43 12.17 5.00 -11.41
C GLY A 43 10.83 4.93 -10.68
N ILE A 44 9.72 5.24 -11.34
CA ILE A 44 8.37 5.13 -10.77
C ILE A 44 7.56 4.16 -11.62
N ASN A 45 7.12 3.07 -11.00
CA ASN A 45 6.27 2.07 -11.64
C ASN A 45 4.94 1.98 -10.90
N VAL A 46 3.83 1.90 -11.63
CA VAL A 46 2.50 1.62 -11.08
C VAL A 46 1.97 0.30 -11.60
N LYS A 47 1.32 -0.48 -10.74
CA LYS A 47 0.70 -1.77 -11.07
C LYS A 47 -0.73 -1.81 -10.56
N LEU A 48 -1.65 -2.22 -11.42
CA LEU A 48 -3.00 -2.57 -10.99
C LEU A 48 -2.95 -3.90 -10.23
N GLN A 49 -3.73 -4.02 -9.15
CA GLN A 49 -3.93 -5.28 -8.42
C GLN A 49 -5.39 -5.77 -8.51
N ALA A 50 -6.34 -4.83 -8.57
CA ALA A 50 -7.76 -5.10 -8.80
C ALA A 50 -8.43 -3.86 -9.39
N GLY A 51 -9.49 -4.03 -10.18
CA GLY A 51 -10.33 -2.91 -10.61
C GLY A 51 -9.81 -2.15 -11.83
N GLN A 52 -9.81 -0.82 -11.72
CA GLN A 52 -9.39 0.12 -12.74
C GLN A 52 -8.49 1.19 -12.11
N MET A 53 -7.35 1.42 -12.75
CA MET A 53 -6.42 2.49 -12.41
C MET A 53 -6.21 3.36 -13.64
N SER A 54 -6.37 4.65 -13.45
CA SER A 54 -6.17 5.70 -14.45
C SER A 54 -4.96 6.53 -14.12
N VAL A 55 -4.16 6.85 -15.14
CA VAL A 55 -2.98 7.70 -15.03
C VAL A 55 -3.08 8.87 -16.01
N TRP A 56 -2.87 10.08 -15.51
CA TRP A 56 -2.67 11.28 -16.31
C TRP A 56 -1.21 11.69 -16.23
N ARG A 57 -0.55 11.82 -17.38
CA ARG A 57 0.81 12.33 -17.46
C ARG A 57 0.87 13.82 -17.10
N PRO A 58 2.05 14.38 -16.80
CA PRO A 58 2.19 15.78 -16.35
C PRO A 58 1.65 16.81 -17.36
N THR A 59 1.66 16.45 -18.64
CA THR A 59 1.16 17.28 -19.74
C THR A 59 -0.35 17.15 -19.95
N GLN A 60 -1.01 16.24 -19.24
CA GLN A 60 -2.43 15.97 -19.37
C GLN A 60 -3.20 16.57 -18.20
N THR A 61 -4.41 17.02 -18.50
CA THR A 61 -5.39 17.50 -17.52
C THR A 61 -6.43 16.43 -17.26
N ASP A 62 -7.23 16.59 -16.20
CA ASP A 62 -8.36 15.70 -15.90
C ASP A 62 -9.44 15.67 -17.01
N ARG A 63 -9.35 16.54 -18.02
CA ARG A 63 -10.22 16.53 -19.22
C ARG A 63 -9.69 15.66 -20.35
N ASP A 64 -8.39 15.34 -20.33
CA ASP A 64 -7.76 14.47 -21.30
C ASP A 64 -8.04 13.00 -20.96
N PRO A 65 -8.12 12.11 -21.97
CA PRO A 65 -8.31 10.70 -21.71
C PRO A 65 -7.12 10.13 -20.91
N PRO A 66 -7.36 9.44 -19.78
CA PRO A 66 -6.29 8.82 -19.02
C PRO A 66 -5.72 7.60 -19.74
N SER A 67 -4.50 7.22 -19.35
CA SER A 67 -3.95 5.91 -19.66
C SER A 67 -4.47 4.89 -18.63
N VAL A 68 -4.97 3.74 -19.08
CA VAL A 68 -5.43 2.66 -18.21
C VAL A 68 -4.26 1.72 -17.91
N VAL A 69 -4.05 1.41 -16.63
CA VAL A 69 -2.93 0.56 -16.18
C VAL A 69 -3.39 -0.91 -16.10
N SER A 70 -2.61 -1.81 -16.69
CA SER A 70 -2.84 -3.27 -16.61
C SER A 70 -2.18 -3.89 -15.38
N LEU A 71 -2.39 -5.19 -15.17
CA LEU A 71 -1.71 -5.96 -14.12
C LEU A 71 -0.19 -6.08 -14.34
N ASP A 72 0.30 -5.87 -15.57
CA ASP A 72 1.73 -5.93 -15.89
C ASP A 72 2.48 -4.68 -15.41
N GLY A 73 1.73 -3.58 -15.24
CA GLY A 73 2.25 -2.31 -14.77
C GLY A 73 2.62 -1.34 -15.88
N TYR A 74 2.97 -0.13 -15.44
CA TYR A 74 3.23 1.00 -16.32
C TYR A 74 4.22 1.97 -15.64
N ASP A 75 5.24 2.42 -16.36
CA ASP A 75 6.18 3.42 -15.85
C ASP A 75 5.63 4.83 -16.02
N ILE A 76 5.78 5.64 -14.98
CA ILE A 76 5.31 7.02 -14.92
C ILE A 76 6.46 7.95 -14.51
N GLY A 77 6.28 9.25 -14.74
CA GLY A 77 7.24 10.29 -14.32
C GLY A 77 6.66 11.25 -13.28
N GLU A 78 7.52 12.09 -12.72
CA GLU A 78 7.12 13.23 -11.89
C GLU A 78 6.05 14.09 -12.57
N GLY A 79 5.07 14.55 -11.81
CA GLY A 79 3.90 15.30 -12.23
C GLY A 79 2.67 14.44 -12.55
N SER A 80 2.82 13.12 -12.65
CA SER A 80 1.72 12.22 -13.00
C SER A 80 0.68 12.12 -11.88
N LEU A 81 -0.61 12.05 -12.25
CA LEU A 81 -1.71 11.76 -11.34
C LEU A 81 -2.14 10.30 -11.53
N VAL A 82 -2.22 9.56 -10.43
CA VAL A 82 -2.74 8.20 -10.36
C VAL A 82 -4.08 8.23 -9.62
N ALA A 83 -5.13 7.66 -10.22
CA ALA A 83 -6.46 7.56 -9.60
C ALA A 83 -7.05 6.15 -9.72
N LEU A 84 -7.71 5.70 -8.65
CA LEU A 84 -8.39 4.41 -8.56
C LEU A 84 -9.91 4.58 -8.42
N SER A 85 -10.69 3.62 -8.92
CA SER A 85 -12.14 3.52 -8.67
C SER A 85 -12.46 2.93 -7.28
N ALA A 86 -13.75 2.85 -6.94
CA ALA A 86 -14.25 2.40 -5.63
C ALA A 86 -14.08 0.89 -5.32
N ASP A 87 -13.69 0.09 -6.31
CA ASP A 87 -13.48 -1.36 -6.22
C ASP A 87 -12.05 -1.77 -6.64
N SER A 88 -11.11 -0.82 -6.53
CA SER A 88 -9.76 -0.96 -7.09
C SER A 88 -8.67 -1.02 -6.04
N ALA A 89 -7.59 -1.72 -6.37
CA ALA A 89 -6.35 -1.73 -5.61
C ALA A 89 -5.16 -1.58 -6.55
N GLY A 90 -4.11 -0.92 -6.08
CA GLY A 90 -2.94 -0.63 -6.88
C GLY A 90 -1.68 -0.48 -6.06
N LEU A 91 -0.54 -0.64 -6.71
CA LEU A 91 0.77 -0.50 -6.11
C LEU A 91 1.58 0.51 -6.91
N LEU A 92 2.20 1.47 -6.23
CA LEU A 92 3.19 2.35 -6.80
C LEU A 92 4.54 2.06 -6.14
N THR A 93 5.56 1.77 -6.93
CA THR A 93 6.91 1.49 -6.46
C THR A 93 7.87 2.54 -7.01
N LEU A 94 8.62 3.19 -6.11
CA LEU A 94 9.78 3.99 -6.46
C LEU A 94 11.04 3.16 -6.23
N GLN A 95 11.94 3.21 -7.20
CA GLN A 95 13.14 2.37 -7.20
C GLN A 95 14.38 3.14 -7.68
N ASP A 96 15.54 2.75 -7.16
CA ASP A 96 16.84 3.23 -7.65
C ASP A 96 17.22 2.46 -8.92
N ASN A 97 16.92 3.03 -10.09
CA ASN A 97 17.26 2.42 -11.39
C ASN A 97 18.78 2.35 -11.65
N ALA A 98 19.61 3.07 -10.89
CA ALA A 98 21.06 2.97 -11.03
C ALA A 98 21.63 1.72 -10.32
N SER A 99 20.88 1.14 -9.38
CA SER A 99 21.24 -0.12 -8.72
C SER A 99 20.91 -1.33 -9.61
N SER A 100 21.75 -2.38 -9.55
CA SER A 100 21.54 -3.63 -10.27
C SER A 100 21.60 -4.81 -9.29
N PRO A 101 20.46 -5.47 -8.98
CA PRO A 101 19.12 -5.18 -9.48
C PRO A 101 18.53 -3.88 -8.89
N PRO A 102 17.52 -3.26 -9.56
CA PRO A 102 16.81 -2.11 -9.02
C PRO A 102 16.28 -2.38 -7.61
N GLN A 103 16.64 -1.52 -6.66
CA GLN A 103 16.19 -1.63 -5.27
C GLN A 103 14.96 -0.74 -5.03
N PRO A 104 13.90 -1.27 -4.39
CA PRO A 104 12.76 -0.45 -4.00
C PRO A 104 13.17 0.51 -2.87
N LEU A 105 12.86 1.79 -3.05
CA LEU A 105 13.11 2.85 -2.06
C LEU A 105 11.84 3.20 -1.29
N LEU A 106 10.70 3.21 -2.00
CA LEU A 106 9.40 3.51 -1.44
C LEU A 106 8.35 2.68 -2.15
N THR A 107 7.48 2.03 -1.38
CA THR A 107 6.31 1.35 -1.90
C THR A 107 5.07 2.04 -1.37
N VAL A 108 4.13 2.36 -2.24
CA VAL A 108 2.87 3.01 -1.91
C VAL A 108 1.72 2.12 -2.36
N GLN A 109 1.08 1.46 -1.40
CA GLN A 109 -0.17 0.75 -1.63
C GLN A 109 -1.30 1.79 -1.76
N LEU A 110 -1.99 1.75 -2.90
CA LEU A 110 -3.12 2.59 -3.24
C LEU A 110 -4.42 1.82 -2.99
N TYR A 111 -5.30 2.40 -2.19
CA TYR A 111 -6.60 1.84 -1.84
C TYR A 111 -7.71 2.41 -2.73
N PRO A 112 -8.93 1.86 -2.67
CA PRO A 112 -10.07 2.39 -3.43
C PRO A 112 -10.22 3.90 -3.29
N ASN A 113 -10.59 4.54 -4.40
CA ASN A 113 -10.76 6.00 -4.50
C ASN A 113 -9.48 6.83 -4.24
N ALA A 114 -8.30 6.22 -4.13
CA ALA A 114 -7.05 6.96 -3.96
C ALA A 114 -6.78 7.84 -5.19
N ARG A 115 -6.46 9.11 -4.93
CA ARG A 115 -6.03 10.09 -5.94
C ARG A 115 -4.70 10.70 -5.50
N LEU A 116 -3.61 10.19 -6.07
CA LEU A 116 -2.25 10.53 -5.68
C LEU A 116 -1.51 11.16 -6.86
N ARG A 117 -1.02 12.38 -6.68
CA ARG A 117 -0.10 13.02 -7.63
C ARG A 117 1.33 12.87 -7.14
N VAL A 118 2.21 12.42 -8.02
CA VAL A 118 3.66 12.41 -7.78
C VAL A 118 4.17 13.80 -8.10
N GLU A 119 4.46 14.62 -7.10
CA GLU A 119 4.97 15.98 -7.32
C GLU A 119 6.50 15.96 -7.52
N ARG A 120 7.20 15.06 -6.82
CA ARG A 120 8.65 14.93 -6.88
C ARG A 120 9.14 13.54 -6.46
N ALA A 121 10.19 13.08 -7.10
CA ALA A 121 10.84 11.79 -6.87
C ALA A 121 12.31 11.87 -7.35
N ARG A 122 13.16 12.55 -6.57
CA ARG A 122 14.55 12.85 -6.94
C ARG A 122 15.53 12.13 -6.02
N LEU A 123 16.54 11.51 -6.60
CA LEU A 123 17.66 10.88 -5.91
C LEU A 123 18.94 11.68 -6.14
N PRO A 124 19.86 11.76 -5.16
CA PRO A 124 21.20 12.27 -5.40
C PRO A 124 21.87 11.46 -6.51
N ARG A 125 22.50 12.13 -7.48
CA ARG A 125 23.16 11.47 -8.61
C ARG A 125 24.39 10.66 -8.18
N PHE A 126 25.04 11.08 -7.10
CA PHE A 126 26.28 10.50 -6.60
C PHE A 126 26.07 9.95 -5.20
N GLY A 127 26.50 8.70 -4.96
CA GLY A 127 26.24 8.00 -3.70
C GLY A 127 26.89 8.61 -2.45
N ALA A 128 27.96 9.41 -2.58
CA ALA A 128 28.56 10.12 -1.45
C ALA A 128 28.02 11.55 -1.27
N SER A 129 26.99 11.94 -2.02
CA SER A 129 26.29 13.22 -1.80
C SER A 129 25.68 13.26 -0.41
N ALA A 130 25.67 14.44 0.22
CA ALA A 130 25.03 14.69 1.50
C ALA A 130 23.50 14.90 1.39
N LEU A 131 22.95 14.98 0.18
CA LEU A 131 21.52 15.16 -0.04
C LEU A 131 20.73 13.91 0.36
N SER A 132 19.49 14.14 0.79
CA SER A 132 18.50 13.09 1.01
C SER A 132 17.80 12.73 -0.31
N ASP A 133 17.30 11.49 -0.38
CA ASP A 133 16.29 11.11 -1.37
C ASP A 133 15.02 11.93 -1.10
N GLU A 134 14.55 12.66 -2.10
CA GLU A 134 13.45 13.64 -1.98
C GLU A 134 12.21 13.13 -2.70
N PHE A 135 11.14 12.91 -1.93
CA PHE A 135 9.85 12.46 -2.43
C PHE A 135 8.76 13.43 -1.98
N ALA A 136 7.90 13.83 -2.91
CA ALA A 136 6.74 14.65 -2.62
C ALA A 136 5.52 14.08 -3.34
N PHE A 137 4.47 13.83 -2.58
CA PHE A 137 3.16 13.45 -3.11
C PHE A 137 2.09 14.42 -2.65
N ARG A 138 1.06 14.58 -3.48
CA ARG A 138 -0.19 15.20 -3.09
C ARG A 138 -1.31 14.19 -3.10
N LEU A 139 -1.90 13.94 -1.94
CA LEU A 139 -3.07 13.09 -1.77
C LEU A 139 -4.32 13.96 -1.76
N ALA A 140 -5.14 13.81 -2.81
CA ALA A 140 -6.37 14.59 -2.99
C ALA A 140 -7.64 13.81 -2.59
N GLY A 141 -7.52 12.51 -2.34
CA GLY A 141 -8.64 11.65 -1.99
C GLY A 141 -8.21 10.22 -1.72
N GLY A 142 -9.02 9.52 -0.94
CA GLY A 142 -8.82 8.12 -0.59
C GLY A 142 -7.63 7.90 0.33
N ARG A 143 -7.11 6.68 0.32
CA ARG A 143 -6.10 6.23 1.26
C ARG A 143 -4.88 5.66 0.56
N ILE A 144 -3.73 5.89 1.17
CA ILE A 144 -2.47 5.25 0.81
C ILE A 144 -1.79 4.65 2.03
N GLN A 145 -1.02 3.60 1.82
CA GLN A 145 -0.07 3.10 2.79
C GLN A 145 1.33 3.13 2.19
N VAL A 146 2.24 3.78 2.89
CA VAL A 146 3.59 4.05 2.43
C VAL A 146 4.58 3.25 3.26
N THR A 147 5.37 2.43 2.59
CA THR A 147 6.50 1.69 3.15
C THR A 147 7.79 2.31 2.64
N ALA A 148 8.52 2.97 3.53
CA ALA A 148 9.83 3.56 3.23
C ALA A 148 10.93 2.54 3.50
N HIS A 149 11.59 2.10 2.42
CA HIS A 149 12.64 1.09 2.40
C HIS A 149 14.01 1.77 2.27
N ALA A 150 14.52 2.40 3.34
CA ALA A 150 15.79 3.14 3.23
C ALA A 150 16.77 2.78 4.36
N PRO A 151 17.51 1.66 4.26
CA PRO A 151 18.47 1.27 5.30
C PRO A 151 19.68 2.23 5.39
N ASP A 152 20.15 2.79 4.27
CA ASP A 152 21.44 3.50 4.22
C ASP A 152 21.40 4.95 3.69
N ARG A 153 20.23 5.43 3.23
CA ARG A 153 20.05 6.80 2.70
C ARG A 153 19.08 7.61 3.54
N LYS A 154 19.37 8.90 3.72
CA LYS A 154 18.42 9.83 4.33
C LYS A 154 17.24 10.02 3.39
N ILE A 155 16.03 9.81 3.88
CA ILE A 155 14.80 10.06 3.14
C ILE A 155 14.16 11.37 3.59
N SER A 156 13.59 12.13 2.66
CA SER A 156 12.68 13.22 2.94
C SER A 156 11.42 13.03 2.11
N LEU A 157 10.38 12.49 2.74
CA LEU A 157 9.09 12.26 2.14
C LEU A 157 8.08 13.28 2.68
N ARG A 158 7.46 14.03 1.77
CA ARG A 158 6.34 14.93 2.07
C ARG A 158 5.06 14.42 1.41
N ILE A 159 4.01 14.29 2.19
CA ILE A 159 2.66 14.03 1.69
C ILE A 159 1.80 15.24 2.02
N SER A 160 1.34 15.94 0.99
CA SER A 160 0.52 17.14 1.11
C SER A 160 -0.95 16.84 0.81
N SER A 161 -1.83 17.63 1.39
CA SER A 161 -3.28 17.58 1.13
C SER A 161 -3.90 18.98 1.25
N ASP A 162 -5.23 19.06 1.11
CA ASP A 162 -5.93 20.31 1.36
C ASP A 162 -6.04 20.66 2.85
N HIS A 163 -5.84 19.68 3.74
CA HIS A 163 -5.94 19.84 5.19
C HIS A 163 -4.60 20.08 5.88
N GLY A 164 -3.52 19.53 5.36
CA GLY A 164 -2.21 19.62 6.00
C GLY A 164 -1.14 18.78 5.33
N ASN A 165 -0.01 18.65 6.01
CA ASN A 165 1.18 17.98 5.52
C ASN A 165 1.65 16.90 6.51
N VAL A 166 2.11 15.77 5.97
CA VAL A 166 2.84 14.73 6.70
C VAL A 166 4.27 14.71 6.19
N LEU A 167 5.23 14.83 7.09
CA LEU A 167 6.67 14.77 6.83
C LEU A 167 7.23 13.49 7.44
N ILE A 168 7.89 12.68 6.62
CA ILE A 168 8.47 11.39 6.99
C ILE A 168 9.95 11.45 6.61
N ASN A 169 10.82 11.36 7.63
CA ASN A 169 12.27 11.39 7.44
C ASN A 169 12.96 10.09 7.91
N THR A 170 12.16 9.11 8.35
CA THR A 170 12.65 7.82 8.83
C THR A 170 12.01 6.68 8.04
N PRO A 171 12.75 5.61 7.76
CA PRO A 171 12.17 4.35 7.27
C PRO A 171 11.04 3.88 8.18
N GLY A 172 10.08 3.15 7.61
CA GLY A 172 8.93 2.68 8.35
C GLY A 172 7.68 2.52 7.49
N LEU A 173 6.54 2.36 8.16
CA LEU A 173 5.25 2.07 7.58
C LEU A 173 4.21 3.08 8.08
N TYR A 174 3.60 3.80 7.14
CA TYR A 174 2.69 4.90 7.44
C TYR A 174 1.39 4.71 6.65
N SER A 175 0.24 4.89 7.29
CA SER A 175 -1.05 4.92 6.61
C SER A 175 -1.60 6.33 6.65
N ILE A 176 -1.91 6.89 5.47
CA ILE A 176 -2.38 8.25 5.31
C ILE A 176 -3.70 8.21 4.54
N GLU A 177 -4.71 8.90 5.05
CA GLU A 177 -6.04 8.93 4.45
C GLU A 177 -6.59 10.34 4.37
N HIS A 178 -7.06 10.71 3.18
CA HIS A 178 -7.70 11.97 2.93
C HIS A 178 -9.22 11.78 2.95
N THR A 179 -9.87 12.38 3.94
CA THR A 179 -11.32 12.48 4.00
C THR A 179 -11.77 13.90 3.62
N ASN A 180 -13.08 14.11 3.55
CA ASN A 180 -13.64 15.44 3.28
C ASN A 180 -13.27 16.46 4.36
N ASP A 181 -13.08 16.02 5.60
CA ASP A 181 -12.94 16.90 6.76
C ASP A 181 -11.51 16.96 7.32
N ALA A 182 -10.67 15.97 7.01
CA ALA A 182 -9.33 15.89 7.57
C ALA A 182 -8.38 15.01 6.74
N LEU A 183 -7.08 15.15 7.02
CA LEU A 183 -6.07 14.17 6.69
C LEU A 183 -5.76 13.35 7.94
N GLN A 184 -5.94 12.05 7.89
CA GLN A 184 -5.67 11.13 8.98
C GLN A 184 -4.31 10.46 8.78
N LEU A 185 -3.56 10.33 9.87
CA LEU A 185 -2.29 9.61 9.90
C LEU A 185 -2.34 8.50 10.95
N ASN A 186 -1.86 7.33 10.57
CA ASN A 186 -1.49 6.25 11.49
C ASN A 186 -0.03 5.85 11.23
N VAL A 187 0.82 6.04 12.24
CA VAL A 187 2.23 5.64 12.17
C VAL A 187 2.30 4.19 12.64
N VAL A 188 2.40 3.25 11.71
CA VAL A 188 2.52 1.83 12.05
C VAL A 188 3.92 1.54 12.56
N GLU A 189 4.92 2.06 11.86
CA GLU A 189 6.33 1.96 12.22
C GLU A 189 7.06 3.25 11.78
N GLY A 190 7.94 3.77 12.64
CA GLY A 190 8.77 4.95 12.36
C GLY A 190 8.29 6.20 13.09
N VAL A 191 8.62 7.37 12.56
CA VAL A 191 8.27 8.68 13.11
C VAL A 191 7.86 9.61 11.99
N ALA A 192 6.77 10.35 12.20
CA ALA A 192 6.26 11.35 11.27
C ALA A 192 5.92 12.65 11.99
N THR A 193 6.14 13.77 11.31
CA THR A 193 5.68 15.09 11.74
C THR A 193 4.44 15.44 10.94
N VAL A 194 3.36 15.81 11.63
CA VAL A 194 2.14 16.32 10.99
C VAL A 194 2.04 17.80 11.26
N ALA A 195 1.76 18.58 10.22
CA ALA A 195 1.61 20.01 10.31
C ALA A 195 0.34 20.48 9.60
N THR A 196 -0.25 21.57 10.09
CA THR A 196 -1.31 22.28 9.37
C THR A 196 -0.80 22.77 8.01
N ARG A 197 -1.72 23.13 7.12
CA ARG A 197 -1.37 23.68 5.80
C ARG A 197 -0.48 24.92 5.89
N SER A 198 -0.72 25.80 6.87
CA SER A 198 0.11 27.00 7.13
C SER A 198 1.48 26.67 7.73
N GLY A 199 1.64 25.50 8.34
CA GLY A 199 2.84 25.12 9.10
C GLY A 199 2.93 25.73 10.50
N GLU A 200 1.93 26.51 10.93
CA GLU A 200 1.92 27.17 12.24
C GLU A 200 1.83 26.20 13.41
N MET A 201 1.14 25.07 13.20
CA MET A 201 1.04 24.00 14.19
C MET A 201 1.64 22.73 13.62
N SER A 202 2.55 22.11 14.37
CA SER A 202 3.13 20.81 14.02
C SER A 202 3.31 19.94 15.27
N LEU A 203 3.08 18.65 15.12
CA LEU A 203 3.23 17.64 16.17
C LEU A 203 3.95 16.41 15.61
N ASN A 204 4.76 15.76 16.45
CA ASN A 204 5.45 14.53 16.10
C ASN A 204 4.67 13.32 16.62
N PHE A 205 4.63 12.27 15.80
CA PHE A 205 3.95 11.02 16.11
C PHE A 205 4.92 9.86 15.86
N SER A 206 4.96 8.94 16.82
CA SER A 206 5.80 7.74 16.79
C SER A 206 4.97 6.49 16.49
N SER A 207 5.65 5.36 16.26
CA SER A 207 5.03 4.04 16.08
C SER A 207 3.86 3.76 17.03
N GLY A 208 2.75 3.31 16.48
CA GLY A 208 1.49 3.01 17.18
C GLY A 208 0.60 4.23 17.43
N GLN A 209 1.05 5.46 17.12
CA GLN A 209 0.26 6.66 17.33
C GLN A 209 -0.53 7.06 16.08
N ARG A 210 -1.70 7.63 16.33
CA ARG A 210 -2.64 8.11 15.32
C ARG A 210 -2.98 9.57 15.57
N THR A 211 -3.28 10.30 14.51
CA THR A 211 -3.78 11.66 14.58
C THR A 211 -4.66 11.98 13.37
N MET A 212 -5.29 13.14 13.43
CA MET A 212 -5.92 13.80 12.30
C MET A 212 -5.50 15.26 12.27
N VAL A 213 -5.31 15.79 11.06
CA VAL A 213 -5.04 17.21 10.82
C VAL A 213 -6.13 17.80 9.95
N THR A 214 -6.60 18.97 10.34
CA THR A 214 -7.47 19.86 9.58
C THR A 214 -6.67 21.08 9.13
N ALA A 215 -7.24 21.93 8.27
CA ALA A 215 -6.57 23.15 7.81
C ALA A 215 -6.02 24.03 8.94
N SER A 216 -6.65 24.02 10.12
CA SER A 216 -6.35 24.90 11.25
C SER A 216 -5.80 24.21 12.50
N SER A 217 -5.85 22.88 12.60
CA SER A 217 -5.44 22.19 13.83
C SER A 217 -4.89 20.80 13.57
N VAL A 218 -3.96 20.37 14.43
CA VAL A 218 -3.48 18.98 14.53
C VAL A 218 -4.02 18.40 15.84
N ALA A 219 -4.78 17.30 15.76
CA ALA A 219 -5.23 16.61 16.95
C ALA A 219 -4.05 15.98 17.70
N GLY A 220 -4.18 15.80 19.01
CA GLY A 220 -3.24 15.00 19.78
C GLY A 220 -3.26 13.52 19.38
N VAL A 221 -2.60 12.68 20.17
CA VAL A 221 -2.62 11.23 19.95
C VAL A 221 -4.04 10.71 20.15
N LEU A 222 -4.61 10.13 19.08
CA LEU A 222 -5.91 9.48 19.10
C LEU A 222 -5.80 8.07 19.68
N PRO A 223 -6.87 7.57 20.34
CA PRO A 223 -6.88 6.21 20.85
C PRO A 223 -6.71 5.18 19.72
N PRO A 224 -6.08 4.03 20.02
CA PRO A 224 -5.96 2.94 19.05
C PRO A 224 -7.35 2.36 18.74
N PRO A 225 -7.57 1.82 17.52
CA PRO A 225 -8.79 1.08 17.23
C PRO A 225 -8.95 -0.14 18.15
N ARG A 226 -10.20 -0.50 18.45
CA ARG A 226 -10.53 -1.75 19.15
C ARG A 226 -10.49 -2.91 18.16
N ASN A 227 -9.63 -3.90 18.37
CA ASN A 227 -9.67 -5.14 17.61
C ASN A 227 -10.81 -6.03 18.11
N LEU A 228 -11.71 -6.43 17.23
CA LEU A 228 -12.82 -7.33 17.53
C LEU A 228 -12.38 -8.80 17.53
N ILE A 229 -11.26 -9.11 16.86
CA ILE A 229 -10.73 -10.47 16.72
C ILE A 229 -9.96 -10.89 17.96
N ARG A 230 -10.20 -12.11 18.42
CA ARG A 230 -9.41 -12.78 19.47
C ARG A 230 -8.41 -13.75 18.84
N ASN A 231 -7.26 -13.92 19.49
CA ASN A 231 -6.16 -14.75 18.97
C ASN A 231 -5.79 -14.35 17.52
N ASP A 232 -5.65 -13.04 17.29
CA ASP A 232 -5.43 -12.38 16.00
C ASP A 232 -4.08 -12.72 15.35
N ARG A 233 -3.10 -13.16 16.15
CA ARG A 233 -1.76 -13.58 15.72
C ARG A 233 -1.48 -15.06 15.96
N PHE A 234 -2.51 -15.87 16.16
CA PHE A 234 -2.43 -17.32 16.32
C PHE A 234 -1.42 -17.79 17.39
N GLN A 235 -1.32 -17.02 18.49
CA GLN A 235 -0.40 -17.32 19.59
C GLN A 235 -0.93 -18.45 20.49
N ALA A 236 -2.25 -18.61 20.57
CA ALA A 236 -2.91 -19.72 21.24
C ALA A 236 -3.39 -20.77 20.22
N ALA A 237 -3.76 -21.95 20.69
CA ALA A 237 -4.42 -22.98 19.87
C ALA A 237 -5.66 -22.40 19.15
N LEU A 238 -6.01 -22.97 17.99
CA LEU A 238 -7.17 -22.51 17.23
C LEU A 238 -8.44 -22.63 18.07
N GLN A 239 -8.79 -23.84 18.50
CA GLN A 239 -9.94 -24.06 19.36
C GLN A 239 -9.66 -23.62 20.82
N PRO A 240 -10.67 -23.13 21.56
CA PRO A 240 -12.08 -23.01 21.16
C PRO A 240 -12.42 -21.71 20.40
N VAL A 241 -11.46 -20.79 20.28
CA VAL A 241 -11.69 -19.42 19.78
C VAL A 241 -11.93 -19.38 18.26
N TRP A 242 -11.20 -20.22 17.52
CA TRP A 242 -11.32 -20.46 16.10
C TRP A 242 -11.79 -21.90 15.89
N GLN A 243 -12.96 -22.05 15.27
CA GLN A 243 -13.49 -23.35 14.84
C GLN A 243 -12.94 -23.70 13.47
N VAL A 244 -12.41 -24.91 13.30
CA VAL A 244 -11.85 -25.37 12.02
C VAL A 244 -12.98 -25.93 11.15
N GLU A 245 -13.02 -25.53 9.89
CA GLU A 245 -13.92 -26.06 8.86
C GLU A 245 -13.09 -26.68 7.73
N ALA A 246 -13.45 -27.89 7.32
CA ALA A 246 -12.89 -28.53 6.13
C ALA A 246 -13.99 -29.27 5.38
N LEU A 247 -14.12 -29.00 4.08
CA LEU A 247 -15.10 -29.59 3.18
C LEU A 247 -14.42 -30.03 1.89
N ALA A 248 -14.95 -31.07 1.26
CA ALA A 248 -14.56 -31.50 -0.09
C ALA A 248 -15.81 -31.91 -0.87
N ALA A 249 -15.73 -31.89 -2.20
CA ALA A 249 -16.86 -32.21 -3.07
C ALA A 249 -17.35 -33.66 -2.90
N ALA A 250 -16.43 -34.61 -2.74
CA ALA A 250 -16.73 -36.00 -2.46
C ALA A 250 -16.42 -36.34 -0.99
N SER A 251 -17.22 -37.24 -0.39
CA SER A 251 -17.09 -37.61 1.03
C SER A 251 -15.79 -38.33 1.36
N ASP A 252 -15.17 -38.97 0.38
CA ASP A 252 -13.90 -39.70 0.45
C ASP A 252 -12.70 -38.88 -0.06
N ALA A 253 -12.95 -37.68 -0.62
CA ALA A 253 -11.87 -36.82 -1.09
C ALA A 253 -11.05 -36.29 0.09
N PRO A 254 -9.72 -36.14 -0.07
CA PRO A 254 -8.86 -35.58 0.96
C PRO A 254 -9.34 -34.19 1.39
N LEU A 255 -9.58 -34.03 2.69
CA LEU A 255 -9.83 -32.73 3.31
C LEU A 255 -8.53 -31.94 3.40
N GLY A 256 -8.63 -30.62 3.31
CA GLY A 256 -7.49 -29.77 3.68
C GLY A 256 -7.35 -29.65 5.19
N THR A 257 -6.27 -29.00 5.61
CA THR A 257 -5.90 -28.84 7.01
C THR A 257 -5.71 -27.37 7.37
N ALA A 258 -6.20 -26.99 8.55
CA ALA A 258 -5.94 -25.71 9.17
C ALA A 258 -5.07 -25.96 10.42
N ARG A 259 -3.84 -25.44 10.43
CA ARG A 259 -2.89 -25.68 11.52
C ARG A 259 -2.02 -24.47 11.80
N ILE A 260 -1.60 -24.33 13.06
CA ILE A 260 -0.61 -23.32 13.44
C ILE A 260 0.78 -23.89 13.20
N VAL A 261 1.64 -23.11 12.58
CA VAL A 261 3.06 -23.40 12.40
C VAL A 261 3.90 -22.39 13.17
N GLU A 262 5.04 -22.85 13.68
CA GLU A 262 6.06 -22.01 14.29
C GLU A 262 7.17 -21.75 13.27
N GLU A 263 7.39 -20.49 12.91
CA GLU A 263 8.50 -20.04 12.10
C GLU A 263 9.38 -19.14 12.96
N SER A 264 10.54 -19.63 13.42
CA SER A 264 11.65 -18.97 14.14
C SER A 264 11.34 -17.88 15.20
N THR A 265 10.53 -16.87 14.90
CA THR A 265 10.11 -15.76 15.77
C THR A 265 8.59 -15.48 15.78
N ALA A 266 7.79 -16.20 14.99
CA ALA A 266 6.35 -15.98 14.87
C ALA A 266 5.55 -17.28 14.68
N ARG A 267 4.27 -17.23 15.07
CA ARG A 267 3.28 -18.26 14.75
C ARG A 267 2.43 -17.79 13.58
N ALA A 268 2.02 -18.71 12.73
CA ALA A 268 1.15 -18.43 11.59
C ALA A 268 0.12 -19.56 11.42
N LEU A 269 -1.06 -19.21 10.92
CA LEU A 269 -2.06 -20.16 10.46
C LEU A 269 -1.72 -20.58 9.02
N ILE A 270 -1.60 -21.88 8.79
CA ILE A 270 -1.55 -22.47 7.46
C ILE A 270 -2.93 -23.06 7.14
N LEU A 271 -3.49 -22.62 6.03
CA LEU A 271 -4.61 -23.27 5.35
C LEU A 271 -4.04 -23.98 4.13
N GLU A 272 -4.10 -25.32 4.11
CA GLU A 272 -3.52 -26.08 3.02
C GLU A 272 -4.35 -27.29 2.60
N ARG A 273 -4.43 -27.48 1.30
CA ARG A 273 -4.94 -28.68 0.65
C ARG A 273 -4.04 -28.92 -0.56
N MET A 274 -3.20 -29.96 -0.51
CA MET A 274 -2.15 -30.20 -1.51
C MET A 274 -2.30 -31.61 -2.08
N GLY A 275 -2.02 -31.75 -3.38
CA GLY A 275 -2.21 -32.99 -4.13
C GLY A 275 -2.56 -32.68 -5.59
N GLU A 276 -2.87 -33.71 -6.36
CA GLU A 276 -3.32 -33.61 -7.75
C GLU A 276 -4.79 -34.05 -7.86
N GLU A 277 -5.52 -33.51 -8.83
CA GLU A 277 -6.90 -33.90 -9.15
C GLU A 277 -7.89 -33.87 -7.95
N LEU A 278 -7.65 -32.99 -6.98
CA LEU A 278 -8.42 -32.95 -5.73
C LEU A 278 -9.87 -32.45 -5.89
N GLY A 279 -10.19 -31.79 -7.01
CA GLY A 279 -11.46 -31.10 -7.24
C GLY A 279 -11.74 -30.01 -6.19
N TRP A 280 -12.97 -29.49 -6.14
CA TRP A 280 -13.34 -28.45 -5.16
C TRP A 280 -13.18 -28.93 -3.71
N GLY A 281 -12.68 -28.02 -2.86
CA GLY A 281 -12.72 -28.16 -1.42
C GLY A 281 -12.47 -26.83 -0.73
N ARG A 282 -12.80 -26.79 0.55
CA ARG A 282 -12.67 -25.62 1.43
C ARG A 282 -11.90 -26.01 2.68
N THR A 283 -11.04 -25.13 3.15
CA THR A 283 -10.38 -25.27 4.44
C THR A 283 -10.23 -23.92 5.09
N GLY A 284 -10.65 -23.78 6.34
CA GLY A 284 -10.65 -22.48 7.00
C GLY A 284 -10.88 -22.53 8.48
N VAL A 285 -10.98 -21.34 9.05
CA VAL A 285 -11.32 -21.10 10.44
C VAL A 285 -12.43 -20.06 10.57
N VAL A 286 -13.29 -20.24 11.55
CA VAL A 286 -14.43 -19.36 11.86
C VAL A 286 -14.33 -18.89 13.30
N GLN A 287 -14.61 -17.61 13.55
CA GLN A 287 -14.75 -17.08 14.91
C GLN A 287 -16.07 -16.32 15.04
N SER A 288 -16.85 -16.69 16.05
CA SER A 288 -18.00 -15.91 16.51
C SER A 288 -17.53 -14.71 17.30
N LEU A 289 -17.97 -13.52 16.89
CA LEU A 289 -17.62 -12.23 17.46
C LEU A 289 -18.76 -11.66 18.29
N ASP A 290 -19.99 -11.71 17.76
CA ASP A 290 -21.20 -11.11 18.37
C ASP A 290 -20.98 -9.67 18.88
N ALA A 291 -20.24 -8.89 18.08
CA ALA A 291 -19.74 -7.58 18.48
C ALA A 291 -20.64 -6.46 17.96
N ARG A 292 -21.20 -5.66 18.87
CA ARG A 292 -21.90 -4.43 18.50
C ARG A 292 -20.95 -3.39 17.93
N VAL A 293 -21.31 -2.83 16.78
CA VAL A 293 -20.54 -1.83 16.04
C VAL A 293 -21.38 -0.61 15.67
N ASP A 294 -22.64 -0.55 16.14
CA ASP A 294 -23.50 0.62 15.98
C ASP A 294 -22.84 1.86 16.59
N GLY A 295 -22.85 2.97 15.84
CA GLY A 295 -22.21 4.23 16.24
C GLY A 295 -20.71 4.33 15.95
N GLY A 296 -20.07 3.26 15.45
CA GLY A 296 -18.69 3.31 14.99
C GLY A 296 -18.51 4.21 13.77
N ARG A 297 -17.34 4.84 13.65
CA ARG A 297 -16.98 5.71 12.52
C ARG A 297 -16.21 4.99 11.43
N ASP A 298 -15.41 4.01 11.84
CA ASP A 298 -14.51 3.28 10.94
C ASP A 298 -14.39 1.82 11.36
N LEU A 299 -14.60 0.90 10.41
CA LEU A 299 -14.43 -0.54 10.60
C LEU A 299 -13.54 -1.09 9.50
N ARG A 300 -12.40 -1.70 9.83
CA ARG A 300 -11.43 -2.19 8.83
C ARG A 300 -10.92 -3.57 9.12
N LEU A 301 -10.84 -4.38 8.07
CA LEU A 301 -10.16 -5.67 8.08
C LEU A 301 -8.68 -5.47 7.74
N VAL A 302 -7.78 -5.95 8.59
CA VAL A 302 -6.34 -5.99 8.35
C VAL A 302 -5.92 -7.45 8.26
N LEU A 303 -5.16 -7.80 7.23
CA LEU A 303 -4.58 -9.12 7.04
C LEU A 303 -3.07 -9.00 6.84
N ASP A 304 -2.34 -9.95 7.40
CA ASP A 304 -0.93 -10.17 7.12
C ASP A 304 -0.78 -11.63 6.69
N PHE A 305 -0.48 -11.86 5.42
CA PHE A 305 -0.56 -13.18 4.81
C PHE A 305 0.38 -13.34 3.62
N ALA A 306 0.56 -14.58 3.16
CA ALA A 306 1.23 -14.94 1.92
C ALA A 306 0.46 -16.08 1.25
N ILE A 307 0.18 -15.93 -0.05
CA ILE A 307 -0.28 -17.05 -0.89
C ILE A 307 0.96 -17.82 -1.30
N LEU A 308 1.13 -19.03 -0.77
CA LEU A 308 2.32 -19.85 -1.01
C LEU A 308 2.15 -20.75 -2.23
N PHE A 309 0.92 -21.17 -2.51
CA PHE A 309 0.59 -22.01 -3.65
C PHE A 309 -0.86 -21.80 -4.11
N GLN A 310 -1.05 -21.83 -5.43
CA GLN A 310 -2.35 -21.72 -6.10
C GLN A 310 -2.30 -22.54 -7.39
N GLU A 311 -3.17 -23.54 -7.52
CA GLU A 311 -3.31 -24.31 -8.76
C GLU A 311 -4.16 -23.57 -9.81
N LEU A 312 -5.39 -23.22 -9.44
CA LEU A 312 -6.35 -22.60 -10.37
C LEU A 312 -6.02 -21.13 -10.57
N PRO A 313 -5.97 -20.59 -11.80
CA PRO A 313 -5.73 -19.17 -12.03
C PRO A 313 -6.90 -18.31 -11.51
N VAL A 314 -6.58 -17.10 -11.06
CA VAL A 314 -7.51 -16.13 -10.48
C VAL A 314 -8.27 -16.77 -9.31
N CYS A 315 -9.59 -16.88 -9.38
CA CYS A 315 -10.41 -17.56 -8.39
C CYS A 315 -11.37 -18.55 -9.08
N ALA A 316 -10.83 -19.28 -10.06
CA ALA A 316 -11.55 -20.18 -10.97
C ALA A 316 -12.66 -19.51 -11.79
N SER A 317 -13.54 -20.30 -12.39
CA SER A 317 -14.41 -19.83 -13.50
C SER A 317 -15.61 -18.98 -13.08
N VAL A 318 -16.02 -19.06 -11.81
CA VAL A 318 -17.12 -18.26 -11.24
C VAL A 318 -16.66 -17.32 -10.12
N GLY A 319 -15.36 -17.28 -9.85
CA GLY A 319 -14.76 -16.43 -8.85
C GLY A 319 -14.94 -16.92 -7.41
N SER A 320 -15.44 -18.13 -7.19
CA SER A 320 -15.72 -18.68 -5.86
C SER A 320 -14.56 -19.49 -5.26
N GLU A 321 -13.43 -19.64 -5.95
CA GLU A 321 -12.31 -20.49 -5.52
C GLU A 321 -10.99 -19.72 -5.47
N CYS A 322 -10.87 -18.81 -4.49
CA CYS A 322 -9.63 -18.09 -4.22
C CYS A 322 -8.75 -18.84 -3.20
N PRO A 323 -7.41 -18.79 -3.34
CA PRO A 323 -6.47 -19.28 -2.32
C PRO A 323 -6.67 -18.68 -0.93
N LEU A 324 -7.24 -17.48 -0.85
CA LEU A 324 -7.70 -16.88 0.39
C LEU A 324 -8.98 -16.09 0.16
N PHE A 325 -9.94 -16.35 1.02
CA PHE A 325 -11.11 -15.52 1.26
C PHE A 325 -11.15 -15.08 2.70
N VAL A 326 -11.71 -13.90 2.91
CA VAL A 326 -12.28 -13.50 4.19
C VAL A 326 -13.73 -13.14 3.98
N SER A 327 -14.60 -13.70 4.82
CA SER A 327 -16.02 -13.37 4.87
C SER A 327 -16.38 -12.83 6.25
N ILE A 328 -17.24 -11.82 6.27
CA ILE A 328 -17.79 -11.21 7.48
C ILE A 328 -19.30 -11.34 7.39
N THR A 329 -19.90 -12.01 8.37
CA THR A 329 -21.35 -12.06 8.52
C THR A 329 -21.79 -11.01 9.53
N TRP A 330 -22.81 -10.23 9.19
CA TRP A 330 -23.36 -9.22 10.08
C TRP A 330 -24.88 -9.23 10.07
N ARG A 331 -25.42 -8.64 11.14
CA ARG A 331 -26.83 -8.41 11.35
C ARG A 331 -27.16 -6.94 11.16
N ASP A 332 -28.15 -6.67 10.32
CA ASP A 332 -28.66 -5.33 10.09
C ASP A 332 -29.74 -4.93 11.11
N ALA A 333 -30.12 -3.64 11.12
CA ALA A 333 -31.14 -3.10 12.03
C ALA A 333 -32.54 -3.73 11.91
N LYS A 334 -32.79 -4.58 10.90
CA LYS A 334 -34.03 -5.33 10.71
C LYS A 334 -33.86 -6.81 11.02
N GLU A 335 -32.81 -7.19 11.76
CA GLU A 335 -32.47 -8.58 12.08
C GLU A 335 -32.08 -9.43 10.85
N GLY A 336 -31.83 -8.80 9.70
CA GLY A 336 -31.38 -9.46 8.49
C GLY A 336 -29.91 -9.83 8.57
N VAL A 337 -29.59 -11.10 8.30
CA VAL A 337 -28.21 -11.59 8.22
C VAL A 337 -27.69 -11.42 6.80
N ARG A 338 -26.49 -10.85 6.67
CA ARG A 338 -25.83 -10.55 5.41
C ARG A 338 -24.35 -10.93 5.47
N GLU A 339 -23.74 -11.06 4.30
CA GLU A 339 -22.35 -11.47 4.15
C GLU A 339 -21.58 -10.53 3.22
N TRP A 340 -20.31 -10.33 3.53
CA TRP A 340 -19.36 -9.49 2.82
C TRP A 340 -18.14 -10.36 2.60
N ILE A 341 -17.69 -10.46 1.36
CA ILE A 341 -16.60 -11.37 0.97
C ILE A 341 -15.52 -10.60 0.22
N GLN A 342 -14.26 -10.88 0.57
CA GLN A 342 -13.08 -10.44 -0.17
C GLN A 342 -12.19 -11.63 -0.51
N GLY A 343 -11.93 -11.84 -1.80
CA GLY A 343 -11.01 -12.86 -2.30
C GLY A 343 -9.63 -12.29 -2.65
N PHE A 344 -8.63 -13.16 -2.58
CA PHE A 344 -7.23 -12.87 -2.95
C PHE A 344 -6.66 -14.02 -3.77
N TYR A 345 -5.91 -13.68 -4.81
CA TYR A 345 -5.24 -14.65 -5.68
C TYR A 345 -3.83 -14.17 -6.03
N ALA A 346 -2.97 -15.05 -6.51
CA ALA A 346 -1.60 -14.72 -6.89
C ALA A 346 -1.27 -15.06 -8.35
N ASN A 347 -1.93 -16.04 -8.96
CA ASN A 347 -1.66 -16.45 -10.33
C ASN A 347 -2.81 -16.10 -11.30
N GLY A 348 -2.47 -15.86 -12.58
CA GLY A 348 -3.43 -15.57 -13.64
C GLY A 348 -3.78 -14.09 -13.81
N THR A 349 -4.58 -13.85 -14.85
CA THR A 349 -5.11 -12.54 -15.24
C THR A 349 -6.61 -12.69 -15.47
N PRO A 350 -7.46 -11.83 -14.88
CA PRO A 350 -8.89 -11.88 -15.10
C PRO A 350 -9.25 -11.72 -16.58
N GLN A 351 -10.15 -12.56 -17.07
CA GLN A 351 -10.62 -12.60 -18.45
C GLN A 351 -12.12 -12.86 -18.49
N ILE A 352 -12.89 -11.92 -19.02
CA ILE A 352 -14.36 -12.02 -19.17
C ILE A 352 -14.76 -11.86 -20.65
N GLN A 353 -13.86 -12.23 -21.58
CA GLN A 353 -14.10 -12.07 -23.01
C GLN A 353 -14.79 -13.31 -23.62
N PRO A 354 -15.71 -13.12 -24.59
CA PRO A 354 -16.30 -14.23 -25.34
C PRO A 354 -15.23 -15.06 -26.05
N GLY A 355 -15.30 -16.40 -25.93
CA GLY A 355 -14.40 -17.33 -26.61
C GLY A 355 -13.13 -17.72 -25.84
N ALA A 356 -12.90 -17.14 -24.65
CA ALA A 356 -11.86 -17.57 -23.71
C ALA A 356 -12.48 -18.20 -22.45
N PRO A 357 -11.75 -19.05 -21.70
CA PRO A 357 -12.18 -19.47 -20.37
C PRO A 357 -12.47 -18.25 -19.48
N ILE A 358 -13.65 -18.22 -18.87
CA ILE A 358 -14.04 -17.13 -17.97
C ILE A 358 -13.20 -17.23 -16.70
N LEU A 359 -12.52 -16.15 -16.35
CA LEU A 359 -11.72 -15.98 -15.14
C LEU A 359 -12.11 -14.64 -14.51
N PRO A 360 -13.21 -14.57 -13.74
CA PRO A 360 -13.68 -13.33 -13.18
C PRO A 360 -12.84 -12.92 -11.97
N ASP A 361 -12.67 -11.62 -11.81
CA ASP A 361 -12.10 -11.02 -10.62
C ASP A 361 -13.17 -10.75 -9.55
N SER A 362 -14.31 -11.42 -9.56
CA SER A 362 -15.36 -11.29 -8.55
C SER A 362 -16.24 -12.54 -8.54
N ILE A 363 -17.03 -12.74 -7.49
CA ILE A 363 -18.01 -13.84 -7.46
C ILE A 363 -19.16 -13.47 -8.40
N LEU A 364 -19.34 -14.21 -9.50
CA LEU A 364 -20.32 -13.85 -10.54
C LEU A 364 -21.76 -13.80 -10.04
N THR A 365 -22.13 -14.66 -9.09
CA THR A 365 -23.48 -14.73 -8.52
C THR A 365 -23.75 -13.66 -7.46
N ASN A 366 -22.70 -13.03 -6.92
CA ASN A 366 -22.79 -11.99 -5.90
C ASN A 366 -21.58 -11.02 -6.00
N PRO A 367 -21.53 -10.17 -7.03
CA PRO A 367 -20.37 -9.32 -7.30
C PRO A 367 -20.36 -8.12 -6.34
N GLN A 368 -19.90 -8.35 -5.11
CA GLN A 368 -19.78 -7.30 -4.09
C GLN A 368 -18.46 -6.53 -4.22
N ARG A 369 -17.39 -7.23 -4.60
CA ARG A 369 -16.01 -6.76 -4.59
C ARG A 369 -15.20 -7.47 -5.65
N LYS A 370 -14.15 -6.78 -6.12
CA LYS A 370 -13.12 -7.42 -6.90
C LYS A 370 -12.11 -8.14 -6.01
N HIS A 371 -11.70 -9.33 -6.44
CA HIS A 371 -10.61 -10.10 -5.88
C HIS A 371 -9.31 -9.39 -6.16
N VAL A 372 -8.41 -9.40 -5.18
CA VAL A 372 -7.15 -8.65 -5.25
C VAL A 372 -6.00 -9.57 -5.59
N LYS A 373 -5.27 -9.23 -6.65
CA LYS A 373 -4.02 -9.93 -6.99
C LYS A 373 -2.92 -9.58 -6.00
N MET A 374 -2.26 -10.60 -5.47
CA MET A 374 -1.15 -10.52 -4.55
C MET A 374 0.10 -11.18 -5.15
N PRO A 375 1.31 -10.73 -4.77
CA PRO A 375 2.53 -11.43 -5.16
C PRO A 375 2.60 -12.84 -4.56
N LEU A 376 2.88 -13.83 -5.41
CA LEU A 376 3.05 -15.22 -4.97
C LEU A 376 4.28 -15.34 -4.05
N GLY A 377 4.14 -16.07 -2.95
CA GLY A 377 5.21 -16.40 -2.00
C GLY A 377 5.72 -15.21 -1.17
N GLN A 378 5.15 -14.01 -1.34
CA GLN A 378 5.56 -12.83 -0.58
C GLN A 378 4.55 -12.53 0.52
N ARG A 379 5.07 -12.21 1.70
CA ARG A 379 4.28 -11.72 2.82
C ARG A 379 3.80 -10.30 2.53
N VAL A 380 2.50 -10.10 2.59
CA VAL A 380 1.84 -8.82 2.34
C VAL A 380 0.95 -8.46 3.51
N ARG A 381 0.99 -7.19 3.89
CA ARG A 381 -0.03 -6.58 4.74
C ARG A 381 -1.07 -5.92 3.85
N TRP A 382 -2.30 -6.37 3.94
CA TRP A 382 -3.44 -5.77 3.25
C TRP A 382 -4.43 -5.22 4.28
N GLU A 383 -5.04 -4.09 3.96
CA GLU A 383 -6.09 -3.52 4.78
C GLU A 383 -7.29 -3.13 3.93
N SER A 384 -8.50 -3.35 4.42
CA SER A 384 -9.68 -2.86 3.72
C SER A 384 -9.79 -1.34 3.84
N GLU A 385 -10.62 -0.74 2.99
CA GLU A 385 -11.20 0.55 3.31
C GLU A 385 -12.21 0.43 4.47
N ASN A 386 -12.81 1.56 4.86
CA ASN A 386 -13.91 1.53 5.81
C ASN A 386 -15.03 0.64 5.29
N LEU A 387 -15.39 -0.38 6.05
CA LEU A 387 -16.40 -1.36 5.66
C LEU A 387 -17.83 -0.84 5.85
N PHE A 388 -18.07 0.16 6.71
CA PHE A 388 -19.44 0.64 6.99
C PHE A 388 -20.27 0.98 5.73
N PRO A 389 -19.73 1.66 4.69
CA PRO A 389 -20.44 1.87 3.43
C PRO A 389 -20.90 0.60 2.72
N TYR A 390 -20.22 -0.53 2.94
CA TYR A 390 -20.50 -1.84 2.35
C TYR A 390 -21.36 -2.73 3.26
N LEU A 391 -21.55 -2.33 4.52
CA LEU A 391 -22.34 -3.05 5.53
C LEU A 391 -23.55 -2.17 5.94
N PRO A 392 -24.52 -1.95 5.03
CA PRO A 392 -25.59 -0.98 5.27
C PRO A 392 -26.43 -1.36 6.48
N ASN A 393 -26.64 -0.39 7.37
CA ASN A 393 -27.40 -0.54 8.61
C ASN A 393 -26.86 -1.63 9.55
N VAL A 394 -25.57 -1.95 9.48
CA VAL A 394 -24.94 -2.91 10.39
C VAL A 394 -25.14 -2.49 11.85
N GLN A 395 -25.52 -3.47 12.67
CA GLN A 395 -25.62 -3.32 14.13
C GLN A 395 -24.56 -4.17 14.82
N THR A 396 -24.44 -5.43 14.38
CA THR A 396 -23.60 -6.43 15.01
C THR A 396 -22.81 -7.19 13.96
N ILE A 397 -21.51 -7.34 14.17
CA ILE A 397 -20.68 -8.31 13.45
C ILE A 397 -20.82 -9.65 14.17
N GLU A 398 -21.40 -10.64 13.48
CA GLU A 398 -21.68 -11.95 14.08
C GLU A 398 -20.47 -12.86 13.97
N THR A 399 -19.91 -13.00 12.77
CA THR A 399 -18.81 -13.93 12.51
C THR A 399 -17.82 -13.35 11.52
N ILE A 400 -16.59 -13.85 11.63
CA ILE A 400 -15.56 -13.74 10.61
C ILE A 400 -15.06 -15.14 10.27
N LYS A 401 -14.86 -15.39 8.98
CA LYS A 401 -14.32 -16.64 8.48
C LYS A 401 -13.18 -16.37 7.51
N ILE A 402 -12.09 -17.09 7.70
CA ILE A 402 -10.87 -17.01 6.89
C ILE A 402 -10.68 -18.40 6.30
N TYR A 403 -10.70 -18.51 4.99
CA TYR A 403 -10.74 -19.81 4.35
C TYR A 403 -10.06 -19.78 2.98
N ALA A 404 -9.55 -20.92 2.55
CA ALA A 404 -9.05 -21.17 1.22
C ALA A 404 -10.06 -22.08 0.49
N GLU A 405 -10.33 -21.79 -0.77
CA GLU A 405 -11.18 -22.61 -1.64
C GLU A 405 -10.50 -22.88 -2.99
N GLY A 406 -10.71 -24.10 -3.49
CA GLY A 406 -10.23 -24.55 -4.79
C GLY A 406 -9.74 -25.99 -4.76
N HIS A 407 -8.92 -26.34 -5.75
CA HIS A 407 -8.27 -27.64 -5.87
C HIS A 407 -7.10 -27.75 -4.89
N ALA A 408 -5.87 -27.52 -5.34
CA ALA A 408 -4.71 -27.39 -4.49
C ALA A 408 -4.36 -25.91 -4.18
N VAL A 409 -4.27 -25.61 -2.89
CA VAL A 409 -4.03 -24.27 -2.35
C VAL A 409 -3.19 -24.34 -1.07
N ARG A 410 -2.32 -23.35 -0.88
CA ARG A 410 -1.59 -23.16 0.37
C ARG A 410 -1.45 -21.68 0.68
N THR A 411 -2.01 -21.26 1.80
CA THR A 411 -1.95 -19.88 2.27
C THR A 411 -1.48 -19.83 3.71
N GLN A 412 -0.58 -18.90 3.98
CA GLN A 412 -0.09 -18.59 5.31
C GLN A 412 -0.69 -17.27 5.78
N ILE A 413 -1.26 -17.23 6.98
CA ILE A 413 -1.80 -16.04 7.61
C ILE A 413 -1.05 -15.81 8.91
N ASN A 414 -0.30 -14.70 8.99
CA ASN A 414 0.48 -14.30 10.15
C ASN A 414 -0.35 -13.48 11.15
N ALA A 415 -1.30 -12.68 10.65
CA ALA A 415 -2.22 -11.93 11.52
C ALA A 415 -3.54 -11.58 10.81
N VAL A 416 -4.59 -11.43 11.60
CA VAL A 416 -5.91 -10.94 11.17
C VAL A 416 -6.52 -10.06 12.24
N ALA A 417 -6.93 -8.85 11.88
CA ALA A 417 -7.60 -7.93 12.80
C ALA A 417 -8.83 -7.31 12.14
N LEU A 418 -9.87 -7.08 12.94
CA LEU A 418 -11.05 -6.32 12.55
C LEU A 418 -11.13 -5.14 13.51
N LEU A 419 -10.70 -3.98 13.02
CA LEU A 419 -10.43 -2.79 13.80
C LEU A 419 -11.62 -1.83 13.75
N LEU A 420 -12.19 -1.51 14.91
CA LEU A 420 -13.26 -0.54 15.08
C LEU A 420 -12.73 0.76 15.70
N THR A 421 -13.06 1.90 15.11
CA THR A 421 -12.88 3.23 15.71
C THR A 421 -14.24 3.88 15.96
N ASP A 422 -14.44 4.37 17.19
CA ASP A 422 -15.68 5.02 17.67
C ASP A 422 -15.76 6.53 17.33
#